data_AF-A0A1V5M2F3-F1
#
_entry.id   AF-A0A1V5M2F3-F1
#
_cell.length_a   1.000
_cell.length_b   1.000
_cell.length_c   1.000
_cell.angle_alpha   90.00
_cell.angle_beta   90.00
_cell.angle_gamma   90.00
#
_symmetry.space_group_name_H-M   'P 1'
#
loop_
_entity.id
_entity.type
_entity.pdbx_description
1 polymer ?
#
loop_
_entity_poly.entity_id
_entity_poly.type
_entity_poly.pdbx_seq_one_letter_code
_entity_poly.pdbx_strand_id
1 'polypeptide(L)'
;MAQDSSKGQPISLIDLEEFKPQTEEDSRERAIFYATAMAVLAGNILTSYINYCKSAVVFSPNGQFKPVETPPISEELFKQIAKEVQTVSLWLAVCENSDDEVPEWFKEFSYFSLRASDELIEAPLAKEVFELYPLDLGIIPTIQSLSMNVCHKLALGETRVDAALALGDIILEAARQRIELLKFSLSQSMLVLDTWVAEVKPGAFQLQF
;
A
#
# COMPACT_ATOMS: atom_id res chain seq x y z
N MET A 1 -31.37 -12.54 16.67
CA MET A 1 -30.05 -12.69 16.04
C MET A 1 -30.03 -11.73 14.86
N ALA A 2 -29.49 -10.53 15.06
CA ALA A 2 -29.43 -9.51 14.03
C ALA A 2 -28.33 -9.88 13.03
N GLN A 3 -28.67 -9.89 11.74
CA GLN A 3 -27.72 -9.94 10.64
C GLN A 3 -26.98 -8.60 10.61
N ASP A 4 -25.66 -8.63 10.76
CA ASP A 4 -24.79 -7.47 10.50
C ASP A 4 -24.80 -7.19 9.00
N SER A 5 -25.65 -6.27 8.59
CA SER A 5 -25.81 -5.77 7.22
C SER A 5 -25.04 -4.46 7.03
N SER A 6 -23.70 -4.52 7.08
CA SER A 6 -22.85 -3.39 6.69
C SER A 6 -21.56 -3.82 5.99
N LYS A 7 -21.63 -4.84 5.13
CA LYS A 7 -20.70 -4.92 4.00
C LYS A 7 -21.18 -3.90 2.96
N GLY A 8 -20.70 -2.66 3.07
CA GLY A 8 -20.95 -1.62 2.07
C GLY A 8 -20.60 -2.16 0.67
N GLN A 9 -21.32 -1.71 -0.35
CA GLN A 9 -21.00 -2.08 -1.73
C GLN A 9 -19.54 -1.72 -2.03
N PRO A 10 -18.80 -2.57 -2.77
CA PRO A 10 -17.46 -2.23 -3.21
C PRO A 10 -17.52 -0.96 -4.06
N ILE A 11 -16.73 0.04 -3.70
CA ILE A 11 -16.57 1.28 -4.48
C ILE A 11 -15.88 0.91 -5.79
N SER A 12 -16.42 1.34 -6.92
CA SER A 12 -15.83 1.16 -8.25
C SER A 12 -15.36 2.50 -8.83
N LEU A 13 -14.53 2.48 -9.89
CA LEU A 13 -14.17 3.73 -10.60
C LEU A 13 -15.39 4.44 -11.20
N ILE A 14 -16.44 3.71 -11.56
CA ILE A 14 -17.68 4.29 -12.09
C ILE A 14 -18.34 5.20 -11.05
N ASP A 15 -18.31 4.80 -9.77
CA ASP A 15 -18.83 5.59 -8.65
C ASP A 15 -17.98 6.85 -8.39
N LEU A 16 -16.75 6.90 -8.91
CA LEU A 16 -15.81 8.00 -8.73
C LEU A 16 -15.77 8.97 -9.91
N GLU A 17 -16.43 8.66 -11.03
CA GLU A 17 -16.45 9.48 -12.24
C GLU A 17 -17.01 10.89 -11.97
N GLU A 18 -17.94 11.03 -11.04
CA GLU A 18 -18.49 12.33 -10.63
C GLU A 18 -17.46 13.21 -9.90
N PHE A 19 -16.42 12.61 -9.33
CA PHE A 19 -15.35 13.29 -8.57
C PHE A 19 -14.05 13.42 -9.37
N LYS A 20 -14.06 13.13 -10.68
CA LYS A 20 -12.84 13.24 -11.47
C LYS A 20 -12.28 14.67 -11.44
N PRO A 21 -10.94 14.82 -11.45
CA PRO A 21 -10.33 16.14 -11.47
C PRO A 21 -10.80 16.95 -12.68
N GLN A 22 -11.08 18.24 -12.46
CA GLN A 22 -11.63 19.10 -13.51
C GLN A 22 -10.55 19.70 -14.42
N THR A 23 -9.32 19.80 -13.91
CA THR A 23 -8.15 20.34 -14.61
C THR A 23 -6.92 19.48 -14.33
N GLU A 24 -5.89 19.63 -15.16
CA GLU A 24 -4.59 18.99 -14.96
C GLU A 24 -3.95 19.41 -13.63
N GLU A 25 -4.11 20.69 -13.24
CA GLU A 25 -3.60 21.23 -11.97
C GLU A 25 -4.30 20.58 -10.76
N ASP A 26 -5.64 20.51 -10.78
CA ASP A 26 -6.43 19.82 -9.75
C ASP A 26 -6.05 18.34 -9.66
N SER A 27 -5.80 17.70 -10.82
CA SER A 27 -5.33 16.31 -10.86
C SER A 27 -3.97 16.15 -10.20
N ARG A 28 -3.03 17.08 -10.41
CA ARG A 28 -1.68 17.02 -9.82
C ARG A 28 -1.72 17.22 -8.31
N GLU A 29 -2.45 18.23 -7.83
CA GLU A 29 -2.57 18.51 -6.39
C GLU A 29 -3.17 17.33 -5.63
N ARG A 30 -4.27 16.76 -6.15
CA ARG A 30 -4.90 15.56 -5.58
C ARG A 30 -3.99 14.32 -5.64
N ALA A 31 -3.22 14.18 -6.73
CA ALA A 31 -2.27 13.08 -6.88
C ALA A 31 -1.12 13.15 -5.86
N ILE A 32 -0.66 14.36 -5.48
CA ILE A 32 0.34 14.53 -4.41
C ILE A 32 -0.21 14.01 -3.07
N PHE A 33 -1.44 14.39 -2.74
CA PHE A 33 -2.12 13.85 -1.56
C PHE A 33 -2.22 12.32 -1.64
N TYR A 34 -2.73 11.79 -2.76
CA TYR A 34 -2.95 10.36 -2.90
C TYR A 34 -1.64 9.56 -2.80
N ALA A 35 -0.58 10.02 -3.44
CA ALA A 35 0.75 9.44 -3.32
C ALA A 35 1.24 9.43 -1.86
N THR A 36 1.06 10.54 -1.14
CA THR A 36 1.42 10.65 0.28
C THR A 36 0.62 9.68 1.15
N ALA A 37 -0.70 9.63 0.95
CA ALA A 37 -1.57 8.71 1.68
C ALA A 37 -1.22 7.24 1.41
N MET A 38 -0.85 6.91 0.17
CA MET A 38 -0.38 5.59 -0.21
C MET A 38 0.99 5.25 0.40
N ALA A 39 1.88 6.23 0.57
CA ALA A 39 3.15 6.03 1.30
C ALA A 39 2.90 5.64 2.76
N VAL A 40 1.94 6.32 3.40
CA VAL A 40 1.52 6.03 4.79
C VAL A 40 0.92 4.63 4.87
N LEU A 41 0.02 4.26 3.94
CA LEU A 41 -0.55 2.92 3.88
C LEU A 41 0.56 1.86 3.70
N ALA A 42 1.51 2.07 2.79
CA ALA A 42 2.61 1.15 2.56
C ALA A 42 3.50 0.98 3.79
N GLY A 43 3.80 2.07 4.51
CA GLY A 43 4.52 2.03 5.78
C GLY A 43 3.77 1.24 6.85
N ASN A 44 2.44 1.36 6.93
CA ASN A 44 1.61 0.60 7.85
C ASN A 44 1.57 -0.90 7.48
N ILE A 45 1.40 -1.23 6.20
CA ILE A 45 1.46 -2.61 5.68
C ILE A 45 2.80 -3.25 6.07
N LEU A 46 3.91 -2.55 5.79
CA LEU A 46 5.24 -3.04 6.07
C LEU A 46 5.50 -3.22 7.57
N THR A 47 5.04 -2.26 8.38
CA THR A 47 5.12 -2.34 9.85
C THR A 47 4.33 -3.52 10.39
N SER A 48 3.10 -3.75 9.90
CA SER A 48 2.28 -4.90 10.26
C SER A 48 2.98 -6.22 9.91
N TYR A 49 3.59 -6.31 8.72
CA TYR A 49 4.37 -7.48 8.32
C TYR A 49 5.61 -7.72 9.21
N ILE A 50 6.37 -6.67 9.51
CA ILE A 50 7.54 -6.78 10.39
C ILE A 50 7.11 -7.22 11.80
N ASN A 51 6.03 -6.67 12.34
CA ASN A 51 5.48 -7.05 13.64
C ASN A 51 4.95 -8.49 13.63
N TYR A 52 4.31 -8.92 12.53
CA TYR A 52 3.93 -10.31 12.33
C TYR A 52 5.14 -11.24 12.46
N CYS A 53 6.24 -10.95 11.74
CA CYS A 53 7.46 -11.73 11.81
C CYS A 53 8.11 -11.71 13.21
N LYS A 54 8.23 -10.53 13.84
CA LYS A 54 8.85 -10.35 15.16
C LYS A 54 8.07 -10.96 16.32
N SER A 55 6.76 -11.15 16.16
CA SER A 55 5.94 -11.82 17.18
C SER A 55 6.12 -13.35 17.21
N ALA A 56 6.90 -13.91 16.28
CA ALA A 56 7.22 -15.33 16.28
C ALA A 56 8.03 -15.72 17.52
N VAL A 57 7.71 -16.90 18.08
CA VAL A 57 8.42 -17.47 19.23
C VAL A 57 8.94 -18.85 18.89
N VAL A 58 10.15 -19.14 19.35
CA VAL A 58 10.79 -20.46 19.25
C VAL A 58 10.89 -21.11 20.62
N PHE A 59 10.75 -22.42 20.65
CA PHE A 59 10.93 -23.19 21.87
C PHE A 59 12.42 -23.44 22.10
N SER A 60 12.98 -22.82 23.13
CA SER A 60 14.40 -22.97 23.46
C SER A 60 14.70 -24.34 24.08
N PRO A 61 15.96 -24.83 23.99
CA PRO A 61 16.40 -26.08 24.64
C PRO A 61 16.15 -26.11 26.16
N ASN A 62 15.98 -24.93 26.76
CA ASN A 62 15.80 -24.75 28.20
C ASN A 62 14.31 -24.85 28.61
N GLY A 63 13.42 -25.22 27.68
CA GLY A 63 11.98 -25.37 27.93
C GLY A 63 11.20 -24.05 27.95
N GLN A 64 11.78 -22.95 27.46
CA GLN A 64 11.16 -21.62 27.46
C GLN A 64 10.89 -21.13 26.04
N PHE A 65 9.74 -20.49 25.83
CA PHE A 65 9.51 -19.73 24.59
C PHE A 65 10.34 -18.45 24.61
N LYS A 66 11.05 -18.18 23.51
CA LYS A 66 11.80 -16.94 23.30
C LYS A 66 11.42 -16.33 21.96
N PRO A 67 11.40 -14.98 21.84
CA PRO A 67 11.23 -14.32 20.56
C PRO A 67 12.31 -14.78 19.56
N VAL A 68 11.94 -14.90 18.28
CA VAL A 68 12.94 -15.08 17.22
C VAL A 68 13.78 -13.81 17.11
N GLU A 69 15.11 -13.97 17.12
CA GLU A 69 16.01 -12.86 16.84
C GLU A 69 15.88 -12.44 15.39
N THR A 70 15.67 -11.14 15.15
CA THR A 70 15.57 -10.58 13.81
C THR A 70 16.70 -9.57 13.61
N PRO A 71 17.29 -9.48 12.41
CA PRO A 71 18.31 -8.50 12.12
C PRO A 71 17.72 -7.07 12.27
N PRO A 72 18.55 -6.09 12.67
CA PRO A 72 18.11 -4.71 12.70
C PRO A 72 17.78 -4.24 11.27
N ILE A 73 16.61 -3.62 11.11
CA ILE A 73 16.18 -3.01 9.84
C ILE A 73 16.56 -1.53 9.92
N SER A 74 17.41 -1.07 9.00
CA SER A 74 17.77 0.34 8.92
C SER A 74 16.61 1.18 8.41
N GLU A 75 16.58 2.46 8.77
CA GLU A 75 15.57 3.40 8.27
C GLU A 75 15.60 3.48 6.73
N GLU A 76 16.80 3.47 6.14
CA GLU A 76 16.99 3.52 4.70
C GLU A 76 16.41 2.29 4.00
N LEU A 77 16.69 1.09 4.53
CA LEU A 77 16.14 -0.16 3.98
C LEU A 77 14.61 -0.18 4.10
N PHE A 78 14.07 0.29 5.24
CA PHE A 78 12.63 0.41 5.43
C PHE A 78 12.00 1.35 4.41
N LYS A 79 12.60 2.52 4.16
CA LYS A 79 12.11 3.50 3.17
C LYS A 79 12.09 2.92 1.76
N GLN A 80 13.17 2.28 1.33
CA GLN A 80 13.26 1.66 0.00
C GLN A 80 12.19 0.58 -0.21
N ILE A 81 11.97 -0.26 0.80
CA ILE A 81 10.95 -1.31 0.73
C ILE A 81 9.53 -0.74 0.81
N ALA A 82 9.30 0.27 1.66
CA ALA A 82 8.02 0.96 1.72
C ALA A 82 7.67 1.61 0.38
N LYS A 83 8.66 2.13 -0.35
CA LYS A 83 8.52 2.66 -1.71
C LYS A 83 8.14 1.58 -2.73
N GLU A 84 8.73 0.40 -2.66
CA GLU A 84 8.30 -0.74 -3.50
C GLU A 84 6.84 -1.11 -3.23
N VAL A 85 6.46 -1.24 -1.95
CA VAL A 85 5.08 -1.56 -1.54
C VAL A 85 4.11 -0.46 -1.96
N GLN A 86 4.48 0.83 -1.81
CA GLN A 86 3.68 1.97 -2.25
C GLN A 86 3.44 1.94 -3.75
N THR A 87 4.50 1.73 -4.53
CA THR A 87 4.43 1.74 -6.00
C THR A 87 3.56 0.60 -6.53
N VAL A 88 3.73 -0.61 -6.00
CA VAL A 88 2.86 -1.75 -6.34
C VAL A 88 1.43 -1.50 -5.85
N SER A 89 1.23 -0.85 -4.71
CA SER A 89 -0.11 -0.49 -4.22
C SER A 89 -0.83 0.52 -5.12
N LEU A 90 -0.11 1.48 -5.72
CA LEU A 90 -0.67 2.40 -6.72
C LEU A 90 -1.07 1.64 -7.99
N TRP A 91 -0.26 0.68 -8.45
CA TRP A 91 -0.62 -0.20 -9.56
C TRP A 91 -1.84 -1.08 -9.25
N LEU A 92 -1.90 -1.65 -8.03
CA LEU A 92 -3.05 -2.42 -7.57
C LEU A 92 -4.33 -1.60 -7.56
N ALA A 93 -4.28 -0.32 -7.16
CA ALA A 93 -5.44 0.55 -7.24
C ALA A 93 -5.99 0.69 -8.67
N VAL A 94 -5.13 0.62 -9.69
CA VAL A 94 -5.58 0.57 -11.08
C VAL A 94 -6.25 -0.76 -11.39
N CYS A 95 -5.59 -1.88 -11.09
CA CYS A 95 -6.09 -3.21 -11.43
C CYS A 95 -7.35 -3.63 -10.66
N GLU A 96 -7.53 -3.13 -9.44
CA GLU A 96 -8.66 -3.51 -8.57
C GLU A 96 -9.95 -2.75 -8.89
N ASN A 97 -9.82 -1.57 -9.50
CA ASN A 97 -10.97 -0.67 -9.69
C ASN A 97 -11.29 -0.40 -11.16
N SER A 98 -10.42 -0.85 -12.09
CA SER A 98 -10.69 -0.80 -13.52
C SER A 98 -11.25 -2.14 -13.99
N ASP A 99 -12.32 -2.09 -14.77
CA ASP A 99 -12.80 -3.24 -15.54
C ASP A 99 -11.87 -3.46 -16.75
N ASP A 100 -12.41 -3.80 -17.92
CA ASP A 100 -11.63 -4.07 -19.14
C ASP A 100 -10.88 -2.83 -19.69
N GLU A 101 -11.32 -1.61 -19.33
CA GLU A 101 -10.71 -0.36 -19.79
C GLU A 101 -10.49 0.63 -18.64
N VAL A 102 -9.27 1.19 -18.57
CA VAL A 102 -8.92 2.25 -17.62
C VAL A 102 -9.33 3.61 -18.22
N PRO A 103 -10.14 4.43 -17.53
CA PRO A 103 -10.50 5.77 -18.00
C PRO A 103 -9.27 6.68 -18.16
N GLU A 104 -9.27 7.54 -19.17
CA GLU A 104 -8.12 8.39 -19.49
C GLU A 104 -7.73 9.34 -18.34
N TRP A 105 -8.73 9.95 -17.69
CA TRP A 105 -8.51 10.82 -16.52
C TRP A 105 -7.79 10.06 -15.40
N PHE A 106 -8.08 8.76 -15.24
CA PHE A 106 -7.50 7.95 -14.18
C PHE A 106 -6.10 7.45 -14.54
N LYS A 107 -5.80 7.22 -15.83
CA LYS A 107 -4.42 7.00 -16.30
C LYS A 107 -3.54 8.21 -15.99
N GLU A 108 -4.01 9.40 -16.31
CA GLU A 108 -3.29 10.65 -16.06
C GLU A 108 -3.11 10.88 -14.56
N PHE A 109 -4.16 10.72 -13.76
CA PHE A 109 -4.11 10.82 -12.30
C PHE A 109 -3.12 9.81 -11.68
N SER A 110 -3.14 8.56 -12.14
CA SER A 110 -2.23 7.51 -11.69
C SER A 110 -0.78 7.83 -12.06
N TYR A 111 -0.55 8.38 -13.25
CA TYR A 111 0.77 8.85 -13.68
C TYR A 111 1.29 9.99 -12.77
N PHE A 112 0.47 10.99 -12.47
CA PHE A 112 0.86 12.05 -11.54
C PHE A 112 1.12 11.51 -10.13
N SER A 113 0.36 10.51 -9.68
CA SER A 113 0.54 9.89 -8.37
C SER A 113 1.86 9.11 -8.29
N LEU A 114 2.23 8.38 -9.35
CA LEU A 114 3.53 7.71 -9.44
C LEU A 114 4.68 8.73 -9.45
N ARG A 115 4.56 9.82 -10.21
CA ARG A 115 5.56 10.90 -10.21
C ARG A 115 5.71 11.56 -8.84
N ALA A 116 4.60 11.91 -8.20
CA ALA A 116 4.63 12.47 -6.85
C ALA A 116 5.26 11.47 -5.86
N SER A 117 5.02 10.16 -6.03
CA SER A 117 5.67 9.15 -5.21
C SER A 117 7.20 9.14 -5.36
N ASP A 118 7.73 9.38 -6.56
CA ASP A 118 9.19 9.45 -6.82
C ASP A 118 9.80 10.72 -6.21
N GLU A 119 9.04 11.80 -6.12
CA GLU A 119 9.46 13.04 -5.44
C GLU A 119 9.43 12.89 -3.90
N LEU A 120 8.52 12.06 -3.36
CA LEU A 120 8.41 11.79 -1.93
C LEU A 120 9.50 10.84 -1.40
N ILE A 121 9.83 9.80 -2.16
CA ILE A 121 10.89 8.84 -1.85
C ILE A 121 11.68 8.57 -3.13
N GLU A 122 12.91 9.11 -3.17
CA GLU A 122 13.73 9.22 -4.39
C GLU A 122 14.19 7.88 -4.96
N ALA A 123 14.21 6.80 -4.16
CA ALA A 123 14.67 5.49 -4.61
C ALA A 123 13.96 4.32 -3.89
N PRO A 124 13.64 3.22 -4.60
CA PRO A 124 13.73 3.06 -6.06
C PRO A 124 12.68 3.91 -6.79
N LEU A 125 12.95 4.28 -8.05
CA LEU A 125 11.97 4.96 -8.91
C LEU A 125 10.84 4.01 -9.29
N ALA A 126 9.64 4.53 -9.50
CA ALA A 126 8.48 3.71 -9.85
C ALA A 126 8.71 2.81 -11.07
N LYS A 127 9.43 3.32 -12.08
CA LYS A 127 9.83 2.55 -13.26
C LYS A 127 10.71 1.34 -12.90
N GLU A 128 11.68 1.51 -12.01
CA GLU A 128 12.59 0.43 -11.59
C GLU A 128 11.82 -0.65 -10.82
N VAL A 129 10.83 -0.25 -10.02
CA VAL A 129 9.93 -1.18 -9.34
C VAL A 129 9.10 -1.98 -10.34
N PHE A 130 8.55 -1.33 -11.37
CA PHE A 130 7.76 -2.02 -12.39
C PHE A 130 8.59 -2.99 -13.25
N GLU A 131 9.88 -2.72 -13.46
CA GLU A 131 10.80 -3.65 -14.13
C GLU A 131 11.16 -4.86 -13.25
N LEU A 132 11.04 -4.75 -11.93
CA LEU A 132 11.37 -5.81 -10.98
C LEU A 132 10.27 -6.87 -10.83
N TYR A 133 9.00 -6.48 -11.04
CA TYR A 133 7.85 -7.31 -10.73
C TYR A 133 7.06 -7.74 -11.98
N PRO A 134 6.50 -8.95 -12.02
CA PRO A 134 5.83 -9.50 -13.20
C PRO A 134 4.39 -8.97 -13.36
N LEU A 135 4.25 -7.66 -13.58
CA LEU A 135 2.95 -6.98 -13.67
C LEU A 135 2.05 -7.53 -14.78
N ASP A 136 2.64 -8.04 -15.86
CA ASP A 136 1.98 -8.64 -17.00
C ASP A 136 1.33 -10.01 -16.69
N LEU A 137 1.75 -10.67 -15.60
CA LEU A 137 1.18 -11.94 -15.14
C LEU A 137 -0.03 -11.75 -14.22
N GLY A 138 -0.38 -10.51 -13.88
CA GLY A 138 -1.55 -10.15 -13.08
C GLY A 138 -1.27 -9.97 -11.59
N ILE A 139 -2.36 -9.70 -10.83
CA ILE A 139 -2.32 -9.29 -9.42
C ILE A 139 -1.61 -10.32 -8.53
N ILE A 140 -2.03 -11.59 -8.60
CA ILE A 140 -1.55 -12.62 -7.66
C ILE A 140 -0.05 -12.91 -7.84
N PRO A 141 0.48 -13.17 -9.05
CA PRO A 141 1.91 -13.39 -9.24
C PRO A 141 2.75 -12.18 -8.81
N THR A 142 2.29 -10.96 -9.12
CA THR A 142 2.97 -9.72 -8.73
C THR A 142 3.11 -9.60 -7.22
N ILE A 143 2.01 -9.78 -6.49
CA ILE A 143 1.98 -9.67 -5.03
C ILE A 143 2.84 -10.76 -4.38
N GLN A 144 2.82 -11.99 -4.91
CA GLN A 144 3.68 -13.07 -4.42
C GLN A 144 5.16 -12.75 -4.63
N SER A 145 5.55 -12.26 -5.81
CA SER A 145 6.93 -11.83 -6.08
C SER A 145 7.37 -10.69 -5.17
N LEU A 146 6.52 -9.69 -4.93
CA LEU A 146 6.78 -8.62 -3.97
C LEU A 146 6.97 -9.18 -2.56
N SER A 147 6.07 -10.03 -2.10
CA SER A 147 6.12 -10.65 -0.78
C SER A 147 7.43 -11.40 -0.54
N MET A 148 7.82 -12.24 -1.50
CA MET A 148 9.06 -13.01 -1.44
C MET A 148 10.31 -12.11 -1.46
N ASN A 149 10.34 -11.11 -2.34
CA ASN A 149 11.47 -10.19 -2.45
C ASN A 149 11.66 -9.36 -1.17
N VAL A 150 10.57 -8.84 -0.60
CA VAL A 150 10.61 -8.08 0.66
C VAL A 150 11.03 -8.97 1.82
N CYS A 151 10.47 -10.18 1.91
CA CYS A 151 10.85 -11.16 2.92
C CYS A 151 12.36 -11.46 2.89
N HIS A 152 12.92 -11.63 1.69
CA HIS A 152 14.35 -11.85 1.48
C HIS A 152 15.18 -10.61 1.84
N LYS A 153 14.82 -9.42 1.33
CA LYS A 153 15.55 -8.16 1.59
C LYS A 153 15.61 -7.80 3.08
N LEU A 154 14.56 -8.11 3.83
CA LEU A 154 14.50 -7.90 5.29
C LEU A 154 15.12 -9.05 6.10
N ALA A 155 15.52 -10.15 5.46
CA ALA A 155 16.00 -11.37 6.11
C ALA A 155 15.03 -11.88 7.19
N LEU A 156 13.73 -11.88 6.90
CA LEU A 156 12.67 -12.32 7.83
C LEU A 156 12.14 -13.73 7.53
N GLY A 157 12.63 -14.39 6.46
CA GLY A 157 12.12 -15.69 6.02
C GLY A 157 12.26 -16.82 7.04
N GLU A 158 13.24 -16.75 7.94
CA GLU A 158 13.44 -17.77 8.98
C GLU A 158 12.55 -17.56 10.22
N THR A 159 11.82 -16.44 10.29
CA THR A 159 11.01 -16.12 11.47
C THR A 159 9.75 -16.97 11.58
N ARG A 160 9.09 -17.24 10.44
CA ARG A 160 7.87 -18.02 10.34
C ARG A 160 7.85 -18.79 9.03
N VAL A 161 7.18 -19.95 9.04
CA VAL A 161 7.06 -20.83 7.86
C VAL A 161 6.37 -20.13 6.69
N ASP A 162 5.44 -19.22 6.98
CA ASP A 162 4.64 -18.47 6.00
C ASP A 162 5.09 -17.01 5.82
N ALA A 163 6.27 -16.63 6.34
CA ALA A 163 6.76 -15.25 6.27
C ALA A 163 6.86 -14.72 4.84
N ALA A 164 7.14 -15.58 3.85
CA ALA A 164 7.23 -15.19 2.44
C ALA A 164 5.88 -14.99 1.75
N LEU A 165 4.76 -15.34 2.40
CA LEU A 165 3.40 -15.19 1.89
C LEU A 165 2.60 -14.14 2.65
N ALA A 166 2.86 -13.98 3.96
CA ALA A 166 2.07 -13.13 4.85
C ALA A 166 1.97 -11.67 4.39
N LEU A 167 3.04 -11.09 3.83
CA LEU A 167 2.96 -9.72 3.28
C LEU A 167 1.97 -9.64 2.11
N GLY A 168 1.87 -10.70 1.30
CA GLY A 168 0.95 -10.73 0.17
C GLY A 168 -0.51 -10.68 0.62
N ASP A 169 -0.85 -11.44 1.67
CA ASP A 169 -2.19 -11.44 2.26
C ASP A 169 -2.52 -10.05 2.84
N ILE A 170 -1.61 -9.43 3.58
CA ILE A 170 -1.79 -8.08 4.14
C ILE A 170 -2.01 -7.03 3.02
N ILE A 171 -1.29 -7.16 1.90
CA ILE A 171 -1.46 -6.26 0.73
C ILE A 171 -2.83 -6.45 0.10
N LEU A 172 -3.30 -7.69 -0.06
CA LEU A 172 -4.63 -7.99 -0.62
C LEU A 172 -5.75 -7.48 0.28
N GLU A 173 -5.63 -7.67 1.59
CA GLU A 173 -6.58 -7.15 2.57
C GLU A 173 -6.69 -5.61 2.54
N ALA A 174 -5.62 -4.92 2.10
CA ALA A 174 -5.57 -3.47 2.00
C ALA A 174 -6.33 -2.87 0.79
N ALA A 175 -6.98 -3.69 -0.06
CA ALA A 175 -7.71 -3.23 -1.24
C ALA A 175 -8.79 -2.19 -0.89
N ARG A 176 -9.51 -2.41 0.22
CA ARG A 176 -10.52 -1.45 0.69
C ARG A 176 -9.89 -0.11 1.08
N GLN A 177 -8.77 -0.09 1.80
CA GLN A 177 -8.09 1.16 2.14
C GLN A 177 -7.62 1.90 0.88
N ARG A 178 -7.12 1.20 -0.14
CA ARG A 178 -6.67 1.83 -1.40
C ARG A 178 -7.79 2.60 -2.09
N ILE A 179 -8.97 2.01 -2.21
CA ILE A 179 -10.10 2.67 -2.90
C ILE A 179 -10.73 3.78 -2.04
N GLU A 180 -10.80 3.62 -0.72
CA GLU A 180 -11.27 4.68 0.18
C GLU A 180 -10.32 5.89 0.15
N LEU A 181 -9.01 5.67 0.08
CA LEU A 181 -8.02 6.74 -0.08
C LEU A 181 -8.16 7.44 -1.43
N LEU A 182 -8.41 6.69 -2.51
CA LEU A 182 -8.65 7.27 -3.83
C LEU A 182 -9.90 8.16 -3.78
N LYS A 183 -11.02 7.62 -3.27
CA LYS A 183 -12.26 8.37 -3.10
C LYS A 183 -12.04 9.64 -2.29
N PHE A 184 -11.34 9.54 -1.15
CA PHE A 184 -11.05 10.69 -0.30
C PHE A 184 -10.22 11.75 -1.04
N SER A 185 -9.20 11.33 -1.79
CA SER A 185 -8.37 12.25 -2.60
C SER A 185 -9.17 13.00 -3.67
N LEU A 186 -10.20 12.35 -4.23
CA LEU A 186 -11.03 12.91 -5.31
C LEU A 186 -12.21 13.75 -4.77
N SER A 187 -12.80 13.36 -3.65
CA SER A 187 -14.07 13.94 -3.19
C SER A 187 -13.90 15.08 -2.17
N GLN A 188 -12.76 15.18 -1.49
CA GLN A 188 -12.55 16.20 -0.46
C GLN A 188 -11.99 17.51 -1.03
N SER A 189 -12.10 18.60 -0.26
CA SER A 189 -11.48 19.88 -0.60
C SER A 189 -9.97 19.86 -0.31
N MET A 190 -9.19 20.66 -1.04
CA MET A 190 -7.72 20.73 -0.84
C MET A 190 -7.35 21.06 0.61
N LEU A 191 -8.08 21.97 1.26
CA LEU A 191 -7.85 22.31 2.68
C LEU A 191 -7.96 21.08 3.60
N VAL A 192 -8.92 20.17 3.35
CA VAL A 192 -9.08 18.94 4.13
C VAL A 192 -7.94 17.97 3.85
N LEU A 193 -7.50 17.87 2.58
CA LEU A 193 -6.36 17.04 2.19
C LEU A 193 -5.06 17.52 2.86
N ASP A 194 -4.79 18.83 2.83
CA ASP A 194 -3.62 19.45 3.45
C ASP A 194 -3.61 19.26 4.97
N THR A 195 -4.77 19.45 5.60
CA THR A 195 -4.94 19.24 7.05
C THR A 195 -4.65 17.78 7.40
N TRP A 196 -5.15 16.84 6.60
CA TRP A 196 -4.88 15.42 6.81
C TRP A 196 -3.39 15.13 6.73
N VAL A 197 -2.69 15.62 5.70
CA VAL A 197 -1.23 15.42 5.56
C VAL A 197 -0.46 16.02 6.75
N ALA A 198 -0.86 17.20 7.22
CA ALA A 198 -0.21 17.85 8.37
C ALA A 198 -0.42 17.08 9.69
N GLU A 199 -1.54 16.39 9.83
CA GLU A 199 -1.94 15.69 11.07
C GLU A 199 -1.54 14.21 11.11
N VAL A 200 -1.16 13.61 9.96
CA VAL A 200 -0.76 12.21 9.89
C VAL A 200 0.42 11.94 10.82
N LYS A 201 0.16 11.10 11.82
CA LYS A 201 1.19 10.47 12.64
C LYS A 201 1.52 9.09 12.06
N PRO A 202 2.79 8.66 12.11
CA PRO A 202 3.15 7.27 11.80
C PRO A 202 2.27 6.30 12.63
N GLY A 203 1.55 5.39 11.96
CA GLY A 203 0.65 4.40 12.61
C GLY A 203 -0.83 4.79 12.77
N ALA A 204 -1.30 5.89 12.16
CA ALA A 204 -2.64 6.45 12.40
C ALA A 204 -3.83 5.82 11.64
N PHE A 205 -3.65 4.74 10.88
CA PHE A 205 -4.79 4.11 10.19
C PHE A 205 -5.63 3.23 11.13
N GLN A 206 -6.62 3.85 11.77
CA GLN A 206 -7.90 3.20 12.07
C GLN A 206 -8.98 4.03 11.37
N LEU A 207 -9.48 3.57 10.22
CA LEU A 207 -10.69 4.14 9.64
C LEU A 207 -11.84 3.79 10.60
N GLN A 208 -12.19 4.70 11.49
CA GLN A 208 -13.42 4.63 12.26
C GLN A 208 -14.55 5.10 11.35
N PHE A 209 -15.37 4.15 10.91
CA PHE A 209 -16.77 4.41 10.56
C PHE A 209 -17.63 3.75 11.64
#